data_AF-A0A2V8GMP5-F1
#
_entry.id   AF-A0A2V8GMP5-F1
#
_cell.length_a   1.000
_cell.length_b   1.000
_cell.length_c   1.000
_cell.angle_alpha   90.00
_cell.angle_beta   90.00
_cell.angle_gamma   90.00
#
_symmetry.space_group_name_H-M   'P 1'
#
loop_
_entity.id
_entity.type
_entity.pdbx_description
1 polymer ?
#
loop_
_entity_poly.entity_id
_entity_poly.type
_entity_poly.pdbx_seq_one_letter_code
_entity_poly.pdbx_strand_id
1 'polypeptide(L)'
;MAVHRIIEAHAARSGDSAAISDHQITLSYRELNQRANAVARHLIAHGFRRGGIATLCLPRCAETAIVLLGILKAGGTYLLIDCDANEGQWPHGVSFAEKAEGDEVRYRTVEVSPALERTALSSANLPIVARASDVACVIPDRDGSPLVLVPHATIMSLQQRAAPPRAEWSGEAGALDLWAGLMNGATVTLSDRALRSAA
;
A
#
# COMPACT_ATOMS: atom_id res chain seq x y z
N MET A 1 -11.24 12.28 -5.46
CA MET A 1 -9.84 12.14 -5.94
C MET A 1 -9.29 10.81 -5.45
N ALA A 2 -8.24 10.25 -6.06
CA ALA A 2 -7.63 9.01 -5.60
C ALA A 2 -6.50 9.27 -4.59
N VAL A 3 -6.25 8.31 -3.69
CA VAL A 3 -5.25 8.41 -2.61
C VAL A 3 -3.86 8.71 -3.15
N HIS A 4 -3.40 7.96 -4.15
CA HIS A 4 -2.07 8.15 -4.71
C HIS A 4 -1.86 9.56 -5.30
N ARG A 5 -2.92 10.26 -5.73
CA ARG A 5 -2.82 11.63 -6.27
C ARG A 5 -2.48 12.66 -5.19
N ILE A 6 -2.99 12.48 -3.96
CA ILE A 6 -2.59 13.32 -2.83
C ILE A 6 -1.10 13.13 -2.53
N ILE A 7 -0.65 11.86 -2.49
CA ILE A 7 0.74 11.53 -2.21
C ILE A 7 1.69 12.05 -3.30
N GLU A 8 1.31 11.94 -4.57
CA GLU A 8 2.03 12.54 -5.69
C GLU A 8 2.17 14.05 -5.54
N ALA A 9 1.13 14.73 -5.05
CA ALA A 9 1.15 16.16 -4.84
C ALA A 9 2.07 16.56 -3.67
N HIS A 10 2.12 15.78 -2.59
CA HIS A 10 3.09 15.97 -1.51
C HIS A 10 4.53 15.70 -1.99
N ALA A 11 4.75 14.64 -2.77
CA ALA A 11 6.05 14.35 -3.37
C ALA A 11 6.57 15.48 -4.28
N ALA A 12 5.67 16.20 -4.95
CA ALA A 12 6.02 17.33 -5.80
C ALA A 12 6.30 18.63 -5.01
N ARG A 13 5.53 18.89 -3.94
CA ARG A 13 5.65 20.15 -3.16
C ARG A 13 6.70 20.10 -2.05
N SER A 14 6.73 18.99 -1.31
CA SER A 14 7.53 18.79 -0.10
C SER A 14 8.19 17.41 -0.13
N GLY A 15 8.79 17.07 -1.27
CA GLY A 15 9.29 15.73 -1.55
C GLY A 15 10.33 15.22 -0.56
N ASP A 16 11.12 16.10 0.04
CA ASP A 16 12.23 15.74 0.92
C ASP A 16 11.79 15.58 2.39
N SER A 17 10.52 15.86 2.70
CA SER A 17 9.95 15.60 4.02
C SER A 17 9.77 14.10 4.26
N ALA A 18 10.03 13.64 5.48
CA ALA A 18 9.84 12.25 5.88
C ALA A 18 8.37 11.85 5.82
N ALA A 19 8.07 10.81 5.02
CA ALA A 19 6.73 10.27 4.85
C ALA A 19 6.49 9.07 5.77
N ILE A 20 7.44 8.13 5.81
CA ILE A 20 7.31 6.91 6.58
C ILE A 20 8.67 6.53 7.19
N SER A 21 8.64 6.02 8.42
CA SER A 21 9.85 5.58 9.12
C SER A 21 9.59 4.35 9.96
N ASP A 22 10.50 3.39 9.90
CA ASP A 22 10.62 2.32 10.89
C ASP A 22 12.03 2.36 11.52
N HIS A 23 12.43 1.25 12.16
CA HIS A 23 13.74 1.13 12.81
C HIS A 23 14.90 0.91 11.83
N GLN A 24 14.62 0.54 10.58
CA GLN A 24 15.63 0.25 9.56
C GLN A 24 15.83 1.42 8.62
N ILE A 25 14.74 2.02 8.15
CA ILE A 25 14.76 3.05 7.11
C ILE A 25 13.77 4.18 7.39
N THR A 26 14.11 5.36 6.89
CA THR A 26 13.20 6.49 6.72
C THR A 26 13.09 6.79 5.24
N LEU A 27 11.86 6.93 4.73
CA LEU A 27 11.58 7.30 3.36
C LEU A 27 10.92 8.67 3.32
N SER A 28 11.44 9.54 2.46
CA SER A 28 10.81 10.80 2.10
C SER A 28 9.58 10.59 1.22
N TYR A 29 8.72 11.60 1.09
CA TYR A 29 7.57 11.56 0.17
C TYR A 29 8.00 11.30 -1.28
N ARG A 30 9.14 11.86 -1.70
CA ARG A 30 9.72 11.65 -3.03
C ARG A 30 10.13 10.20 -3.23
N GLU A 31 10.88 9.63 -2.28
CA GLU A 31 11.35 8.24 -2.36
C GLU A 31 10.19 7.25 -2.32
N LEU A 32 9.24 7.44 -1.39
CA LEU A 32 8.03 6.63 -1.31
C LEU A 32 7.28 6.63 -2.64
N ASN A 33 7.07 7.82 -3.23
CA ASN A 33 6.36 7.95 -4.49
C ASN A 33 7.10 7.28 -5.67
N GLN A 34 8.41 7.51 -5.79
CA GLN A 34 9.22 6.96 -6.88
C GLN A 34 9.33 5.43 -6.79
N ARG A 35 9.57 4.87 -5.60
CA ARG A 35 9.63 3.42 -5.43
C ARG A 35 8.26 2.78 -5.67
N ALA A 36 7.17 3.41 -5.23
CA ALA A 36 5.82 2.94 -5.51
C ALA A 36 5.51 2.97 -7.02
N ASN A 37 6.02 3.95 -7.77
CA ASN A 37 5.93 3.98 -9.23
C ASN A 37 6.68 2.81 -9.89
N ALA A 38 7.80 2.37 -9.33
CA ALA A 38 8.53 1.19 -9.83
C ALA A 38 7.75 -0.09 -9.55
N VAL A 39 7.25 -0.26 -8.32
CA VAL A 39 6.40 -1.40 -7.95
C VAL A 39 5.16 -1.48 -8.85
N ALA A 40 4.47 -0.36 -9.10
CA ALA A 40 3.30 -0.32 -9.97
C ALA A 40 3.63 -0.85 -11.39
N ARG A 41 4.76 -0.42 -11.97
CA ARG A 41 5.21 -0.89 -13.29
C ARG A 41 5.57 -2.37 -13.26
N HIS A 42 6.26 -2.82 -12.20
CA HIS A 42 6.63 -4.21 -12.02
C HIS A 42 5.39 -5.11 -11.98
N LEU A 43 4.38 -4.75 -11.19
CA LEU A 43 3.12 -5.49 -11.11
C LEU A 43 2.40 -5.52 -12.47
N ILE A 44 2.31 -4.39 -13.16
CA ILE A 44 1.70 -4.32 -14.51
C ILE A 44 2.44 -5.21 -15.51
N ALA A 45 3.79 -5.20 -15.48
CA ALA A 45 4.61 -6.05 -16.34
C ALA A 45 4.40 -7.55 -16.07
N HIS A 46 4.02 -7.91 -14.83
CA HIS A 46 3.66 -9.27 -14.43
C HIS A 46 2.18 -9.60 -14.62
N GLY A 47 1.41 -8.73 -15.28
CA GLY A 47 0.03 -8.98 -15.67
C GLY A 47 -1.03 -8.44 -14.69
N PHE A 48 -0.64 -7.67 -13.67
CA PHE A 48 -1.61 -7.00 -12.81
C PHE A 48 -2.40 -5.96 -13.62
N ARG A 49 -3.73 -6.02 -13.51
CA ARG A 49 -4.64 -5.17 -14.28
C ARG A 49 -5.32 -4.16 -13.37
N ARG A 50 -5.62 -3.01 -13.95
CA ARG A 50 -6.51 -2.02 -13.33
C ARG A 50 -7.82 -2.69 -12.88
N GLY A 51 -8.27 -2.36 -11.67
CA GLY A 51 -9.44 -2.95 -11.03
C GLY A 51 -9.22 -4.34 -10.43
N GLY A 52 -8.03 -4.93 -10.60
CA GLY A 52 -7.65 -6.18 -9.95
C GLY A 52 -7.50 -6.01 -8.44
N ILE A 53 -7.73 -7.10 -7.71
CA ILE A 53 -7.48 -7.20 -6.28
C ILE A 53 -6.12 -7.91 -6.10
N ALA A 54 -5.24 -7.27 -5.35
CA ALA A 54 -3.92 -7.78 -4.99
C ALA A 54 -3.85 -8.06 -3.49
N THR A 55 -3.66 -9.31 -3.14
CA THR A 55 -3.37 -9.74 -1.77
C THR A 55 -1.89 -9.53 -1.48
N LEU A 56 -1.58 -8.83 -0.40
CA LEU A 56 -0.24 -8.51 0.04
C LEU A 56 0.06 -9.27 1.33
N CYS A 57 1.04 -10.16 1.28
CA CYS A 57 1.70 -10.70 2.47
C CYS A 57 3.14 -10.20 2.45
N LEU A 58 3.43 -9.16 3.24
CA LEU A 58 4.79 -8.75 3.59
C LEU A 58 4.91 -8.50 5.10
N PRO A 59 6.13 -8.56 5.66
CA PRO A 59 6.40 -8.08 7.01
C PRO A 59 5.90 -6.65 7.22
N ARG A 60 5.55 -6.29 8.45
CA ARG A 60 5.14 -4.92 8.77
C ARG A 60 6.36 -3.99 8.84
N CYS A 61 6.79 -3.46 7.70
CA CYS A 61 7.89 -2.50 7.56
C CYS A 61 7.50 -1.32 6.66
N ALA A 62 8.40 -0.32 6.55
CA ALA A 62 8.21 0.84 5.70
C ALA A 62 8.05 0.47 4.21
N GLU A 63 8.63 -0.65 3.76
CA GLU A 63 8.51 -1.13 2.38
C GLU A 63 7.08 -1.59 2.04
N THR A 64 6.31 -2.06 3.02
CA THR A 64 4.91 -2.43 2.83
C THR A 64 4.08 -1.24 2.33
N ALA A 65 4.35 -0.03 2.83
CA ALA A 65 3.68 1.17 2.32
C ALA A 65 4.06 1.50 0.87
N ILE A 66 5.30 1.20 0.44
CA ILE A 66 5.72 1.33 -0.96
C ILE A 66 4.83 0.43 -1.83
N VAL A 67 4.66 -0.82 -1.43
CA VAL A 67 3.91 -1.82 -2.22
C VAL A 67 2.43 -1.52 -2.27
N LEU A 68 1.83 -1.15 -1.12
CA LEU A 68 0.44 -0.70 -1.05
C LEU A 68 0.19 0.49 -1.98
N LEU A 69 1.05 1.52 -1.94
CA LEU A 69 0.94 2.68 -2.83
C LEU A 69 1.15 2.28 -4.29
N GLY A 70 2.04 1.33 -4.57
CA GLY A 70 2.28 0.77 -5.90
C GLY A 70 1.05 0.10 -6.49
N ILE A 71 0.32 -0.70 -5.70
CA ILE A 71 -0.95 -1.33 -6.11
C ILE A 71 -1.98 -0.25 -6.46
N LEU A 72 -2.13 0.78 -5.61
CA LEU A 72 -3.06 1.88 -5.87
C LEU A 72 -2.68 2.68 -7.13
N LYS A 73 -1.39 2.85 -7.39
CA LYS A 73 -0.87 3.53 -8.60
C LYS A 73 -1.03 2.69 -9.86
N ALA A 74 -1.03 1.36 -9.76
CA ALA A 74 -1.44 0.47 -10.83
C ALA A 74 -2.97 0.48 -11.07
N GLY A 75 -3.73 1.22 -10.23
CA GLY A 75 -5.18 1.34 -10.32
C GLY A 75 -5.91 0.11 -9.82
N GLY A 76 -5.28 -0.66 -8.92
CA GLY A 76 -5.87 -1.83 -8.30
C GLY A 76 -6.28 -1.59 -6.85
N THR A 77 -6.87 -2.64 -6.28
CA THR A 77 -7.29 -2.73 -4.89
C THR A 77 -6.30 -3.60 -4.13
N TYR A 78 -5.91 -3.23 -2.92
CA TYR A 78 -5.11 -4.12 -2.07
C TYR A 78 -5.94 -4.79 -0.98
N LEU A 79 -5.54 -6.00 -0.61
CA LEU A 79 -5.90 -6.68 0.64
C LEU A 79 -4.58 -6.92 1.37
N LEU A 80 -4.39 -6.33 2.55
CA LEU A 80 -3.20 -6.58 3.36
C LEU A 80 -3.49 -7.74 4.30
N ILE A 81 -2.57 -8.68 4.44
CA ILE A 81 -2.64 -9.80 5.38
C ILE A 81 -1.43 -9.71 6.31
N ASP A 82 -1.64 -9.88 7.61
CA ASP A 82 -0.59 -10.02 8.61
C ASP A 82 0.20 -11.32 8.37
N CYS A 83 1.40 -11.21 7.78
CA CYS A 83 2.24 -12.39 7.54
C CYS A 83 2.69 -13.09 8.81
N ASP A 84 2.90 -12.37 9.90
CA ASP A 84 3.39 -12.96 11.15
C ASP A 84 2.29 -13.84 11.77
N ALA A 85 1.04 -13.41 11.65
CA ALA A 85 -0.11 -14.17 12.14
C ALA A 85 -0.54 -15.32 11.22
N ASN A 86 -0.10 -15.32 9.94
CA ASN A 86 -0.52 -16.27 8.91
C ASN A 86 0.68 -16.99 8.26
N GLU A 87 1.73 -17.24 9.05
CA GLU A 87 2.98 -17.84 8.57
C GLU A 87 2.71 -19.14 7.81
N GLY A 88 3.21 -19.23 6.57
CA GLY A 88 3.07 -20.41 5.70
C GLY A 88 1.69 -20.58 5.04
N GLN A 89 0.69 -19.77 5.37
CA GLN A 89 -0.63 -19.84 4.73
C GLN A 89 -0.69 -19.08 3.40
N TRP A 90 0.01 -17.95 3.30
CA TRP A 90 0.06 -17.12 2.11
C TRP A 90 1.50 -17.01 1.59
N PRO A 91 1.70 -17.06 0.25
CA PRO A 91 3.02 -16.85 -0.30
C PRO A 91 3.44 -15.39 -0.08
N HIS A 92 4.72 -15.20 0.24
CA HIS A 92 5.32 -13.88 0.42
C HIS A 92 5.21 -13.06 -0.88
N GLY A 93 4.96 -11.75 -0.75
CA GLY A 93 4.83 -10.84 -1.88
C GLY A 93 3.39 -10.50 -2.24
N VAL A 94 3.15 -10.27 -3.55
CA VAL A 94 1.87 -9.77 -4.07
C VAL A 94 1.19 -10.86 -4.90
N SER A 95 0.02 -11.30 -4.47
CA SER A 95 -0.78 -12.33 -5.15
C SER A 95 -2.03 -11.73 -5.82
N PHE A 96 -2.30 -12.06 -7.08
CA PHE A 96 -3.49 -11.60 -7.80
C PHE A 96 -3.95 -12.63 -8.84
N ALA A 97 -5.23 -12.56 -9.20
CA ALA A 97 -5.80 -13.42 -10.23
C ALA A 97 -5.18 -13.11 -11.61
N GLU A 98 -4.71 -14.15 -12.29
CA GLU A 98 -4.41 -14.10 -13.72
C GLU A 98 -5.71 -14.12 -14.51
N LYS A 99 -5.68 -13.58 -15.73
CA LYS A 99 -6.77 -13.79 -16.67
C LYS A 99 -6.77 -15.28 -17.04
N ALA A 100 -7.78 -16.01 -16.58
CA ALA A 100 -8.02 -17.37 -16.99
C ALA A 100 -8.73 -17.45 -18.35
N GLU A 101 -8.44 -18.50 -19.09
CA GLU A 101 -9.21 -18.91 -20.27
C GLU A 101 -10.12 -20.06 -19.81
N GLY A 102 -11.39 -19.76 -19.48
CA GLY A 102 -12.33 -20.70 -18.87
C GLY A 102 -12.80 -20.28 -17.46
N ASP A 103 -13.40 -21.21 -16.71
CA ASP A 103 -13.98 -20.98 -15.35
C ASP A 103 -12.95 -21.09 -14.20
N GLU A 104 -11.72 -21.52 -14.48
CA GLU A 104 -10.72 -21.78 -13.44
C GLU A 104 -9.86 -20.55 -13.15
N VAL A 105 -10.03 -19.92 -11.99
CA VAL A 105 -9.21 -18.76 -11.59
C VAL A 105 -7.82 -19.22 -11.14
N ARG A 106 -6.79 -18.86 -11.93
CA ARG A 106 -5.39 -19.05 -11.54
C ARG A 106 -4.87 -17.81 -10.81
N TYR A 107 -4.13 -18.00 -9.73
CA TYR A 107 -3.44 -16.92 -9.02
C TYR A 107 -1.95 -16.91 -9.38
N ARG A 108 -1.39 -15.70 -9.52
CA ARG A 108 0.05 -15.45 -9.63
C ARG A 108 0.52 -14.73 -8.38
N THR A 109 1.66 -15.17 -7.85
CA THR A 109 2.41 -14.41 -6.85
C THR A 109 3.64 -13.78 -7.50
N VAL A 110 3.86 -12.50 -7.20
CA VAL A 110 4.99 -11.70 -7.68
C VAL A 110 5.82 -11.28 -6.47
N GLU A 111 7.10 -11.68 -6.48
CA GLU A 111 8.10 -11.15 -5.56
C GLU A 111 8.38 -9.68 -5.88
N VAL A 112 8.31 -8.84 -4.85
CA VAL A 112 8.45 -7.38 -4.98
C VAL A 112 9.81 -6.87 -4.52
N SER A 113 10.61 -7.68 -3.84
CA SER A 113 11.97 -7.33 -3.40
C SER A 113 12.81 -6.71 -4.54
N PRO A 114 12.82 -7.24 -5.78
CA PRO A 114 13.58 -6.63 -6.87
C PRO A 114 13.11 -5.21 -7.24
N ALA A 115 11.81 -4.91 -7.05
CA ALA A 115 11.24 -3.60 -7.32
C ALA A 115 11.42 -2.60 -6.15
N LEU A 116 11.83 -3.09 -4.98
CA LEU A 116 12.10 -2.30 -3.77
C LEU A 116 13.56 -1.85 -3.68
N GLU A 117 14.46 -2.44 -4.47
CA GLU A 117 15.88 -2.09 -4.52
C GLU A 117 16.11 -0.60 -4.88
N ARG A 118 17.17 -0.02 -4.29
CA ARG A 118 17.51 1.42 -4.31
C ARG A 118 17.64 2.02 -5.71
N THR A 119 17.79 1.22 -6.76
CA THR A 119 17.92 1.64 -8.16
C THR A 119 16.61 2.17 -8.79
N ALA A 120 15.47 2.06 -8.09
CA ALA A 120 14.16 2.54 -8.55
C ALA A 120 13.94 4.08 -8.52
N LEU A 121 14.94 4.88 -8.10
CA LEU A 121 14.84 6.30 -7.73
C LEU A 121 14.58 7.33 -8.88
N SER A 122 14.11 6.90 -10.04
CA SER A 122 13.77 7.83 -11.16
C SER A 122 12.43 7.53 -11.84
N SER A 123 11.57 6.72 -11.22
CA SER A 123 10.30 6.33 -11.83
C SER A 123 9.27 7.46 -11.81
N ALA A 124 8.89 7.96 -12.98
CA ALA A 124 7.81 8.96 -13.14
C ALA A 124 6.44 8.39 -12.72
N ASN A 125 5.50 9.27 -12.37
CA ASN A 125 4.12 8.86 -12.06
C ASN A 125 3.46 8.20 -13.28
N LEU A 126 2.67 7.15 -13.04
CA LEU A 126 1.98 6.44 -14.11
C LEU A 126 0.77 7.28 -14.59
N PRO A 127 0.44 7.25 -15.89
CA PRO A 127 -0.72 7.97 -16.45
C PRO A 127 -2.05 7.25 -16.16
N ILE A 128 -2.18 6.62 -14.99
CA ILE A 128 -3.38 5.86 -14.60
C ILE A 128 -4.34 6.78 -13.86
N VAL A 129 -5.57 6.88 -14.37
CA VAL A 129 -6.61 7.75 -13.79
C VAL A 129 -7.56 6.92 -12.93
N ALA A 130 -7.32 6.79 -11.62
CA ALA A 130 -8.28 6.16 -10.70
C ALA A 130 -9.44 7.10 -10.34
N ARG A 131 -10.66 6.57 -10.28
CA ARG A 131 -11.86 7.30 -9.89
C ARG A 131 -11.99 7.30 -8.36
N ALA A 132 -12.73 8.27 -7.82
CA ALA A 132 -13.02 8.31 -6.39
C ALA A 132 -13.85 7.11 -5.91
N SER A 133 -14.67 6.55 -6.81
CA SER A 133 -15.49 5.35 -6.58
C SER A 133 -14.74 4.04 -6.73
N ASP A 134 -13.53 4.05 -7.31
CA ASP A 134 -12.73 2.83 -7.43
C ASP A 134 -12.35 2.34 -6.02
N VAL A 135 -12.43 1.04 -5.79
CA VAL A 135 -12.05 0.42 -4.51
C VAL A 135 -10.54 0.56 -4.32
N ALA A 136 -10.12 1.05 -3.16
CA ALA A 136 -8.72 1.22 -2.82
C ALA A 136 -8.21 0.03 -2.01
N CYS A 137 -8.99 -0.41 -1.02
CA CYS A 137 -8.64 -1.56 -0.22
C CYS A 137 -9.84 -2.42 0.17
N VAL A 138 -9.53 -3.65 0.55
CA VAL A 138 -10.43 -4.58 1.20
C VAL A 138 -9.98 -4.74 2.64
N ILE A 139 -10.91 -4.62 3.58
CA ILE A 139 -10.68 -4.90 5.00
C ILE A 139 -11.43 -6.21 5.33
N PRO A 140 -10.72 -7.27 5.75
CA PRO A 140 -11.38 -8.49 6.20
C PRO A 140 -12.08 -8.23 7.53
N ASP A 141 -13.32 -8.71 7.66
CA ASP A 141 -14.01 -8.72 8.96
C ASP A 141 -13.47 -9.87 9.81
N ARG A 142 -13.34 -9.65 11.12
CA ARG A 142 -12.66 -10.58 12.05
C ARG A 142 -13.41 -11.89 12.27
N ASP A 143 -14.70 -11.95 11.92
CA ASP A 143 -15.61 -13.01 12.33
C ASP A 143 -16.27 -13.77 11.14
N GLY A 144 -15.64 -13.79 9.96
CA GLY A 144 -16.07 -14.64 8.84
C GLY A 144 -17.30 -14.14 8.06
N SER A 145 -17.65 -12.86 8.19
CA SER A 145 -18.69 -12.15 7.41
C SER A 145 -18.04 -11.16 6.39
N PRO A 146 -18.79 -10.52 5.47
CA PRO A 146 -18.26 -10.15 4.15
C PRO A 146 -17.16 -9.09 4.20
N LEU A 147 -16.17 -9.27 3.33
CA LEU A 147 -15.10 -8.33 3.02
C LEU A 147 -15.63 -6.90 2.83
N VAL A 148 -15.15 -5.95 3.64
CA VAL A 148 -15.53 -4.54 3.51
C VAL A 148 -14.70 -3.91 2.38
N LEU A 149 -15.37 -3.52 1.30
CA LEU A 149 -14.76 -2.78 0.21
C LEU A 149 -14.70 -1.29 0.54
N VAL A 150 -13.50 -0.70 0.51
CA VAL A 150 -13.27 0.70 0.85
C VAL A 150 -12.88 1.48 -0.40
N PRO A 151 -13.77 2.33 -0.94
CA PRO A 151 -13.44 3.24 -2.05
C PRO A 151 -12.39 4.29 -1.68
N HIS A 152 -11.70 4.81 -2.69
CA HIS A 152 -10.82 5.97 -2.52
C HIS A 152 -11.53 7.15 -1.85
N ALA A 153 -12.79 7.42 -2.17
CA ALA A 153 -13.57 8.50 -1.57
C ALA A 153 -13.70 8.38 -0.04
N THR A 154 -13.83 7.15 0.48
CA THR A 154 -13.90 6.90 1.92
C THR A 154 -12.57 7.21 2.59
N ILE A 155 -11.44 6.84 1.97
CA ILE A 155 -10.12 7.19 2.50
C ILE A 155 -9.92 8.72 2.43
N MET A 156 -10.30 9.36 1.30
CA MET A 156 -10.20 10.82 1.15
C MET A 156 -10.96 11.61 2.21
N SER A 157 -12.10 11.13 2.68
CA SER A 157 -12.86 11.85 3.72
C SER A 157 -12.08 11.96 5.05
N LEU A 158 -11.13 11.05 5.29
CA LEU A 158 -10.25 11.07 6.46
C LEU A 158 -9.29 12.27 6.45
N GLN A 159 -9.03 12.88 5.29
CA GLN A 159 -8.20 14.08 5.20
C GLN A 159 -8.79 15.26 5.99
N GLN A 160 -10.10 15.28 6.23
CA GLN A 160 -10.75 16.31 7.04
C GLN A 160 -10.47 16.16 8.54
N ARG A 161 -9.93 15.02 8.96
CA ARG A 161 -9.52 14.78 10.34
C ARG A 161 -8.13 15.38 10.53
N ALA A 162 -7.98 16.24 11.53
CA ALA A 162 -6.67 16.71 11.94
C ALA A 162 -5.78 15.49 12.25
N ALA A 163 -4.70 15.33 11.49
CA ALA A 163 -3.70 14.31 11.78
C ALA A 163 -2.56 14.96 12.56
N PRO A 164 -2.05 14.30 13.63
CA PRO A 164 -0.83 14.75 14.28
C PRO A 164 0.34 14.74 13.28
N PRO A 165 1.36 15.59 13.47
CA PRO A 165 2.53 15.63 12.57
C PRO A 165 3.30 14.31 12.53
N ARG A 166 3.13 13.46 13.55
CA ARG A 166 3.56 12.06 13.56
C ARG A 166 2.36 11.17 13.85
N ALA A 167 2.11 10.21 12.98
CA ALA A 167 1.06 9.21 13.13
C ALA A 167 1.68 7.83 13.26
N GLU A 168 1.01 6.93 13.97
CA GLU A 168 1.47 5.55 14.10
C GLU A 168 0.61 4.62 13.22
N TRP A 169 1.26 3.69 12.52
CA TRP A 169 0.57 2.65 11.76
C TRP A 169 0.72 1.29 12.44
N SER A 170 -0.42 0.70 12.83
CA SER A 170 -0.51 -0.57 13.55
C SER A 170 -0.51 -1.82 12.66
N GLY A 171 -0.49 -1.68 11.32
CA GLY A 171 -0.50 -2.78 10.36
C GLY A 171 -1.86 -2.96 9.68
N GLU A 172 -2.22 -4.21 9.33
CA GLU A 172 -3.44 -4.56 8.58
C GLU A 172 -4.71 -3.88 9.12
N ALA A 173 -4.96 -3.99 10.43
CA ALA A 173 -6.13 -3.41 11.08
C ALA A 173 -6.16 -1.86 11.06
N GLY A 174 -5.01 -1.22 10.80
CA GLY A 174 -4.84 0.24 10.78
C GLY A 174 -4.55 0.80 9.39
N ALA A 175 -4.88 0.09 8.31
CA ALA A 175 -4.55 0.52 6.94
C ALA A 175 -5.11 1.93 6.60
N LEU A 176 -6.20 2.36 7.24
CA LEU A 176 -6.76 3.70 7.08
C LEU A 176 -5.92 4.79 7.76
N ASP A 177 -5.28 4.48 8.90
CA ASP A 177 -4.45 5.42 9.65
C ASP A 177 -3.17 5.77 8.89
N LEU A 178 -2.59 4.78 8.17
CA LEU A 178 -1.48 5.00 7.24
C LEU A 178 -1.83 6.11 6.24
N TRP A 179 -2.97 5.98 5.56
CA TRP A 179 -3.36 6.96 4.56
C TRP A 179 -3.76 8.30 5.17
N ALA A 180 -4.48 8.29 6.30
CA ALA A 180 -4.85 9.52 6.99
C ALA A 180 -3.61 10.38 7.35
N GLY A 181 -2.53 9.76 7.84
CA GLY A 181 -1.27 10.44 8.11
C GLY A 181 -0.60 10.95 6.83
N LEU A 182 -0.38 10.07 5.86
CA LEU A 182 0.33 10.40 4.63
C LEU A 182 -0.38 11.48 3.79
N MET A 183 -1.71 11.48 3.75
CA MET A 183 -2.47 12.48 3.01
C MET A 183 -2.43 13.86 3.66
N ASN A 184 -2.17 13.93 4.96
CA ASN A 184 -2.02 15.18 5.70
C ASN A 184 -0.56 15.66 5.78
N GLY A 185 0.39 14.96 5.13
CA GLY A 185 1.80 15.35 5.14
C GLY A 185 2.54 14.97 6.42
N ALA A 186 1.95 14.12 7.28
CA ALA A 186 2.60 13.64 8.50
C ALA A 186 3.71 12.64 8.18
N THR A 187 4.61 12.42 9.15
CA THR A 187 5.48 11.23 9.15
C THR A 187 4.75 10.08 9.83
N VAL A 188 4.55 8.99 9.13
CA VAL A 188 3.96 7.76 9.68
C VAL A 188 5.07 6.86 10.22
N THR A 189 4.97 6.45 11.47
CA THR A 189 5.92 5.54 12.11
C THR A 189 5.32 4.16 12.29
N LEU A 190 6.13 3.11 12.11
CA LEU A 190 5.76 1.75 12.46
C LEU A 190 6.48 1.35 13.75
N SER A 191 5.73 0.92 14.75
CA SER A 191 6.31 0.34 15.96
C SER A 191 6.44 -1.17 15.84
N ASP A 192 7.54 -1.69 16.35
CA ASP A 192 7.77 -3.13 16.44
C ASP A 192 6.72 -3.76 17.38
N ARG A 193 6.15 -4.90 16.97
CA ARG A 193 5.22 -5.67 17.82
C ARG A 193 5.97 -6.25 19.03
N ALA A 194 7.26 -6.59 18.86
CA ALA A 194 8.12 -7.17 19.89
C ALA A 194 8.36 -6.23 21.09
N LEU A 195 8.30 -4.91 20.88
CA LEU A 195 8.49 -3.92 21.95
C LEU A 195 7.23 -3.72 22.81
N ARG A 196 6.04 -4.14 22.35
CA ARG A 196 4.77 -3.99 23.11
C ARG A 196 4.43 -5.19 23.98
N SER A 197 5.04 -6.35 23.77
CA SER A 197 4.86 -7.53 24.64
C SER A 197 5.82 -7.53 25.84
N ALA A 198 6.70 -6.53 25.93
CA ALA A 198 7.72 -6.42 26.98
C ALA A 198 7.51 -5.22 27.93
N ALA A 199 6.35 -4.55 27.84
CA ALA A 199 5.97 -3.42 28.69
C ALA A 199 4.59 -3.69 29.33
#